data_AF-A0A357AMJ1-F1
#
_entry.id   AF-A0A357AMJ1-F1
#
_cell.length_a   1.000
_cell.length_b   1.000
_cell.length_c   1.000
_cell.angle_alpha   90.00
_cell.angle_beta   90.00
_cell.angle_gamma   90.00
#
_symmetry.space_group_name_H-M   'P 1'
#
loop_
_entity.id
_entity.type
_entity.pdbx_description
1 polymer ?
#
loop_
_entity_poly.entity_id
_entity_poly.type
_entity_poly.pdbx_seq_one_letter_code
_entity_poly.pdbx_strand_id
1 'polypeptide(L)'
;MCCLKYEQDTYEYLLKKTPKVDAVVQTPDGQGTIVQVNLLRQKVKVKLDSEQGTDINEYAVEEVRVVKDADRRSDRADIDEKVLAELKELED
;
A
#
# COMPACT_ATOMS: atom_id res chain seq x y z
N MET A 1 -27.89 -17.92 -1.30
CA MET A 1 -27.16 -17.18 -0.24
C MET A 1 -25.67 -17.43 -0.47
N CYS A 2 -25.02 -16.57 -1.25
CA CYS A 2 -23.59 -16.66 -1.57
C CYS A 2 -23.08 -15.21 -1.69
N CYS A 3 -22.70 -14.63 -0.57
CA CYS A 3 -22.34 -13.21 -0.47
C CYS A 3 -20.82 -13.04 -0.64
N LEU A 4 -20.28 -13.49 -1.79
CA LEU A 4 -18.88 -13.32 -2.20
C LEU A 4 -18.51 -11.85 -2.53
N LYS A 5 -19.42 -10.90 -2.33
CA LYS A 5 -19.18 -9.48 -2.64
C LYS A 5 -18.39 -8.77 -1.54
N TYR A 6 -18.58 -9.15 -0.27
CA TYR A 6 -17.93 -8.52 0.88
C TYR A 6 -16.47 -8.95 1.09
N GLU A 7 -16.02 -10.04 0.47
CA GLU A 7 -14.62 -10.45 0.57
C GLU A 7 -13.73 -9.70 -0.42
N GLN A 8 -14.25 -9.27 -1.58
CA GLN A 8 -13.44 -8.56 -2.57
C GLN A 8 -13.00 -7.16 -2.11
N ASP A 9 -13.86 -6.40 -1.46
CA ASP A 9 -13.53 -5.05 -0.96
C ASP A 9 -12.34 -5.06 0.00
N THR A 10 -12.21 -6.10 0.82
CA THR A 10 -11.10 -6.22 1.79
C THR A 10 -9.78 -6.48 1.07
N TYR A 11 -9.78 -7.33 0.04
CA TYR A 11 -8.58 -7.58 -0.76
C TYR A 11 -8.16 -6.34 -1.56
N GLU A 12 -9.11 -5.62 -2.16
CA GLU A 12 -8.81 -4.37 -2.87
C GLU A 12 -8.30 -3.28 -1.94
N TYR A 13 -8.87 -3.13 -0.74
CA TYR A 13 -8.40 -2.18 0.26
C TYR A 13 -6.97 -2.49 0.71
N LEU A 14 -6.67 -3.77 0.95
CA LEU A 14 -5.33 -4.22 1.33
C LEU A 14 -4.33 -4.05 0.19
N LEU A 15 -4.71 -4.31 -1.07
CA LEU A 15 -3.89 -4.04 -2.25
C LEU A 15 -3.63 -2.54 -2.47
N LYS A 16 -4.64 -1.69 -2.25
CA LYS A 16 -4.51 -0.21 -2.37
C LYS A 16 -3.59 0.37 -1.30
N LYS A 17 -3.61 -0.20 -0.09
CA LYS A 17 -2.89 0.32 1.07
C LYS A 17 -1.49 -0.27 1.22
N THR A 18 -1.26 -1.48 0.73
CA THR A 18 0.03 -2.15 0.87
C THR A 18 1.03 -1.61 -0.15
N PRO A 19 2.15 -1.00 0.28
CA PRO A 19 3.17 -0.54 -0.64
C PRO A 19 3.87 -1.71 -1.34
N LYS A 20 4.22 -1.51 -2.61
CA LYS A 20 4.93 -2.49 -3.42
C LYS A 20 6.39 -2.64 -2.97
N VAL A 21 7.00 -3.78 -3.32
CA VAL A 21 8.45 -3.94 -3.26
C VAL A 21 9.11 -2.86 -4.13
N ASP A 22 10.27 -2.37 -3.68
CA ASP A 22 11.02 -1.22 -4.22
C ASP A 22 10.35 0.16 -4.06
N ALA A 23 9.18 0.25 -3.43
CA ALA A 23 8.63 1.55 -3.06
C ALA A 23 9.45 2.20 -1.92
N VAL A 24 9.65 3.51 -2.03
CA VAL A 24 10.25 4.32 -0.98
C VAL A 24 9.19 4.67 0.05
N VAL A 25 9.44 4.31 1.30
CA VAL A 25 8.55 4.53 2.44
C VAL A 25 9.27 5.26 3.56
N GLN A 26 8.49 5.91 4.39
CA GLN A 26 8.94 6.53 5.63
C GLN A 26 8.50 5.63 6.78
N THR A 27 9.48 5.16 7.55
CA THR A 27 9.31 4.40 8.79
C THR A 27 9.59 5.34 9.98
N PRO A 28 9.28 4.93 11.22
CA PRO A 28 9.65 5.67 12.42
C PRO A 28 11.16 5.91 12.57
N ASP A 29 11.99 5.00 12.07
CA ASP A 29 13.45 5.07 12.15
C ASP A 29 14.08 5.87 11.01
N GLY A 30 13.34 6.18 9.94
CA GLY A 30 13.85 6.96 8.81
C GLY A 30 13.20 6.62 7.48
N GLN A 31 13.78 7.16 6.40
CA GLN A 31 13.35 6.79 5.06
C GLN A 31 14.04 5.48 4.63
N GLY A 32 13.30 4.61 3.96
CA GLY A 32 13.84 3.38 3.43
C GLY A 32 13.07 2.84 2.24
N THR A 33 13.56 1.75 1.68
CA THR A 33 13.00 1.09 0.50
C THR A 33 12.50 -0.30 0.88
N ILE A 34 11.30 -0.65 0.46
CA ILE A 34 10.74 -1.97 0.75
C ILE A 34 11.48 -3.04 -0.03
N VAL A 35 12.03 -4.02 0.66
CA VAL A 35 12.68 -5.19 0.05
C VAL A 35 11.77 -6.41 0.02
N GLN A 36 10.78 -6.47 0.90
CA GLN A 36 9.85 -7.60 0.98
C GLN A 36 8.52 -7.17 1.60
N VAL A 37 7.43 -7.72 1.09
CA VAL A 37 6.07 -7.50 1.63
C VAL A 37 5.49 -8.86 2.07
N ASN A 38 4.95 -8.91 3.27
CA ASN A 38 4.20 -10.06 3.79
C ASN A 38 2.74 -9.64 4.03
N LEU A 39 1.92 -9.83 2.99
CA LEU A 39 0.49 -9.49 3.00
C LEU A 39 -0.29 -10.23 4.09
N LEU A 40 -0.01 -11.53 4.27
CA LEU A 40 -0.70 -12.38 5.26
C LEU A 40 -0.50 -11.88 6.70
N ARG A 41 0.69 -11.34 6.99
CA ARG A 41 1.03 -10.81 8.32
C ARG A 41 0.87 -9.30 8.42
N GLN A 42 0.50 -8.62 7.34
CA GLN A 42 0.46 -7.16 7.23
C GLN A 42 1.78 -6.50 7.67
N LYS A 43 2.91 -7.09 7.27
CA LYS A 43 4.25 -6.58 7.58
C LYS A 43 5.08 -6.39 6.33
N VAL A 44 5.99 -5.43 6.38
CA VAL A 44 6.96 -5.15 5.31
C VAL A 44 8.36 -5.14 5.88
N LYS A 45 9.32 -5.64 5.11
CA LYS A 45 10.74 -5.42 5.38
C LYS A 45 11.19 -4.20 4.60
N VAL A 46 11.72 -3.23 5.33
CA VAL A 46 12.25 -1.99 4.78
C VAL A 46 13.75 -1.98 5.00
N LYS A 47 14.47 -1.77 3.91
CA LYS A 47 15.89 -1.44 3.92
C LYS A 47 16.02 0.05 4.21
N LEU A 48 16.51 0.39 5.40
CA LEU A 48 16.85 1.75 5.78
C LEU A 48 18.20 2.10 5.15
N ASP A 49 18.27 3.26 4.51
CA ASP A 49 19.51 3.81 3.97
C ASP A 49 20.08 4.77 5.03
N SER A 50 20.80 4.21 6.00
CA SER A 50 21.47 4.95 7.07
C SER A 50 22.94 5.13 6.73
N GLU A 51 23.54 6.22 7.23
CA GLU A 51 24.94 6.59 6.98
C GLU A 51 25.95 5.52 7.47
N GLN A 52 25.50 4.60 8.33
CA GLN A 52 26.32 3.53 8.92
C GLN A 52 26.11 2.13 8.29
N GLY A 53 25.17 1.97 7.35
CA GLY A 53 24.93 0.66 6.74
C GLY A 53 23.54 0.45 6.13
N THR A 54 23.37 -0.71 5.50
CA THR A 54 22.08 -1.24 5.06
C THR A 54 21.47 -2.07 6.19
N ASP A 55 20.55 -1.47 6.94
CA ASP A 55 19.78 -2.17 7.97
C ASP A 55 18.41 -2.58 7.38
N ILE A 56 18.05 -3.86 7.53
CA ILE A 56 16.75 -4.38 7.07
C ILE A 56 15.89 -4.66 8.29
N ASN A 57 14.88 -3.82 8.50
CA ASN A 57 13.96 -3.91 9.63
C ASN A 57 12.54 -4.27 9.16
N GLU A 58 11.80 -4.98 10.01
CA GLU A 58 10.41 -5.37 9.75
C GLU A 58 9.45 -4.40 10.45
N TYR A 59 8.55 -3.78 9.69
CA TYR A 59 7.55 -2.83 10.15
C TYR A 59 6.14 -3.30 9.83
N ALA A 60 5.15 -2.92 10.63
CA ALA A 60 3.76 -3.13 10.26
C ALA A 60 3.37 -2.19 9.10
N VAL A 61 2.51 -2.64 8.17
CA VAL A 61 2.04 -1.84 7.03
C VAL A 61 1.36 -0.54 7.47
N GLU A 62 0.80 -0.51 8.67
CA GLU A 62 0.20 0.66 9.29
C GLU A 62 1.20 1.69 9.83
N GLU A 63 2.44 1.29 10.12
CA GLU A 63 3.49 2.17 10.64
C GLU A 63 4.35 2.80 9.52
N VAL A 64 4.22 2.30 8.29
CA VAL A 64 4.94 2.83 7.12
C VAL A 64 4.06 3.73 6.28
N ARG A 65 4.62 4.87 5.89
CA ARG A 65 3.97 5.81 4.96
C ARG A 65 4.66 5.78 3.61
N VAL A 66 3.90 5.60 2.54
CA VAL A 66 4.46 5.59 1.18
C VAL A 66 4.86 7.00 0.75
N VAL A 67 6.15 7.20 0.47
CA VAL A 67 6.70 8.48 0.00
C VAL A 67 6.79 8.50 -1.52
N LYS A 68 7.31 7.41 -2.11
CA LYS A 68 7.42 7.26 -3.57
C LYS A 68 7.07 5.84 -3.94
N ASP A 69 5.94 5.67 -4.61
CA ASP A 69 5.58 4.38 -5.18
C ASP A 69 6.53 4.05 -6.33
N ALA A 70 6.99 2.81 -6.42
CA ALA A 70 7.85 2.34 -7.50
C ALA A 70 7.16 2.43 -8.88
N ASP A 71 5.84 2.61 -8.91
CA ASP A 71 5.11 2.88 -10.14
C ASP A 71 3.96 3.89 -9.91
N ARG A 72 4.22 5.17 -10.22
CA ARG A 72 3.18 6.15 -10.55
C ARG A 72 3.53 6.81 -11.88
N ARG A 73 3.21 6.16 -12.99
CA ARG A 73 2.49 6.88 -14.03
C ARG A 73 0.98 6.68 -13.80
N SER A 74 0.34 7.70 -13.24
CA SER A 74 -1.00 8.15 -13.66
C SER A 74 -2.34 7.52 -13.19
N ASP A 75 -2.44 6.45 -12.40
CA ASP A 75 -3.80 5.88 -12.14
C ASP A 75 -4.50 6.32 -10.84
N ARG A 76 -3.82 7.04 -9.94
CA ARG A 76 -4.28 7.23 -8.55
C ARG A 76 -5.33 8.33 -8.30
N ALA A 77 -5.72 9.09 -9.31
CA ALA A 77 -6.78 10.10 -9.17
C ALA A 77 -8.03 9.72 -9.98
N ASP A 78 -7.84 9.09 -11.14
CA ASP A 78 -8.94 8.64 -12.01
C ASP A 78 -9.82 7.56 -11.38
N ILE A 79 -9.26 6.67 -10.56
CA ILE A 79 -10.01 5.53 -10.01
C ILE A 79 -10.97 5.99 -8.90
N ASP A 80 -10.53 6.83 -7.96
CA ASP A 80 -11.38 7.31 -6.87
C ASP A 80 -12.54 8.19 -7.41
N GLU A 81 -12.29 9.03 -8.42
CA GLU A 81 -13.34 9.87 -9.02
C GLU A 81 -14.35 9.07 -9.84
N LYS A 82 -13.89 8.06 -10.62
CA LYS A 82 -14.80 7.18 -11.38
C LYS A 82 -15.64 6.29 -10.48
N VAL A 83 -15.04 5.69 -9.44
CA VAL A 83 -15.77 4.83 -8.49
C VAL A 83 -16.83 5.64 -7.74
N LEU A 84 -16.52 6.87 -7.35
CA LEU A 84 -17.47 7.76 -6.68
C LEU A 84 -18.60 8.24 -7.61
N ALA A 85 -18.32 8.43 -8.90
CA ALA A 85 -19.32 8.80 -9.90
C ALA A 85 -20.28 7.63 -10.22
N GLU A 86 -19.75 6.41 -10.36
CA GLU A 86 -20.54 5.21 -10.69
C GLU A 86 -21.47 4.79 -9.55
N LEU A 87 -21.07 5.02 -8.29
CA LEU A 87 -21.93 4.82 -7.12
C LEU A 87 -23.14 5.77 -7.08
N LYS A 88 -23.00 6.99 -7.60
CA LYS A 88 -24.09 7.99 -7.62
C LYS A 88 -25.15 7.70 -8.69
N GLU A 89 -24.80 7.04 -9.79
CA GLU A 89 -25.76 6.71 -10.86
C GLU A 89 -26.66 5.51 -10.52
N LEU A 90 -26.33 4.75 -9.47
CA LEU A 90 -27.10 3.57 -9.01
C LEU A 90 -28.04 3.85 -7.83
N GLU A 91 -28.04 5.07 -7.29
CA GLU A 91 -28.95 5.52 -6.22
C GLU A 91 -30.23 6.20 -6.73
N ASP A 92 -30.40 6.32 -8.06
CA ASP A 92 -31.64 6.78 -8.73
C ASP A 92 -32.35 5.64 -9.48
#